data_AF-A0A087QY45-F1
#
_entry.id   AF-A0A087QY45-F1
#
_cell.length_a   1.000
_cell.length_b   1.000
_cell.length_c   1.000
_cell.angle_alpha   90.00
_cell.angle_beta   90.00
_cell.angle_gamma   90.00
#
_symmetry.space_group_name_H-M   'P 1'
#
loop_
_entity.id
_entity.type
_entity.pdbx_description
1 polymer ?
#
loop_
_entity_poly.entity_id
_entity_poly.type
_entity_poly.pdbx_seq_one_letter_code
_entity_poly.pdbx_strand_id
1 'polypeptide(L)' 'SGFKLKEGRFRLDIRKKFFTMRVVRHWHRLSREAVDAPSLEVFKARLDGALSNLV' A
#
# COMPACT_ATOMS: atom_id res chain seq x y z
N SER A 1 22.66 3.79 -33.93
CA SER A 1 21.66 2.89 -33.32
C SER A 1 21.32 3.18 -31.84
N GLY A 2 21.70 4.34 -31.26
CA GLY A 2 21.51 4.63 -29.83
C GLY A 2 20.23 5.39 -29.44
N PHE A 3 19.46 5.88 -30.41
CA PHE A 3 18.27 6.71 -30.17
C PHE A 3 17.09 5.89 -29.59
N LYS A 4 16.86 4.67 -30.11
CA LYS A 4 15.77 3.78 -29.66
C LYS A 4 15.93 3.29 -28.21
N LEU A 5 17.17 3.15 -27.71
CA LEU A 5 17.44 2.74 -26.32
C LEU A 5 17.16 3.87 -25.31
N LYS A 6 17.33 5.14 -25.70
CA LYS A 6 16.98 6.29 -24.84
C LYS A 6 15.47 6.48 -24.76
N GLU A 7 14.76 6.31 -25.88
CA GLU A 7 13.30 6.41 -25.92
C GLU A 7 12.61 5.28 -25.14
N GLY A 8 13.14 4.05 -25.22
CA GLY A 8 12.66 2.92 -24.41
C GLY A 8 12.81 3.17 -22.91
N ARG A 9 13.96 3.69 -22.46
CA ARG A 9 14.18 4.07 -21.05
C ARG A 9 13.24 5.17 -20.60
N PHE A 10 13.03 6.19 -21.43
CA PHE A 10 12.12 7.29 -21.13
C PHE A 10 10.67 6.81 -20.94
N ARG A 11 10.18 5.95 -21.84
CA ARG A 11 8.84 5.34 -21.69
C ARG A 11 8.73 4.49 -20.43
N LEU A 12 9.79 3.77 -20.07
CA LEU A 12 9.82 2.89 -18.91
C LEU A 12 9.82 3.69 -17.60
N ASP A 13 10.58 4.78 -17.52
CA ASP A 13 10.61 5.69 -16.37
C ASP A 13 9.26 6.39 -16.14
N ILE A 14 8.60 6.84 -17.22
CA ILE A 14 7.26 7.42 -17.11
C ILE A 14 6.26 6.40 -16.58
N ARG A 15 6.26 5.17 -17.12
CA ARG A 15 5.37 4.11 -16.66
C ARG A 15 5.65 3.74 -15.20
N LYS A 16 6.92 3.71 -14.77
CA LYS A 16 7.31 3.42 -13.39
C LYS A 16 6.84 4.51 -12.41
N LYS A 17 7.00 5.80 -12.76
CA LYS A 17 6.47 6.93 -11.97
C LYS A 17 4.95 6.88 -11.85
N PHE A 18 4.25 6.59 -12.95
CA PHE A 18 2.79 6.51 -12.97
C PHE A 18 2.25 5.34 -12.13
N PHE A 19 2.89 4.17 -12.22
CA PHE A 19 2.55 3.02 -11.38
C PHE A 19 2.75 3.32 -9.91
N THR A 20 3.87 3.96 -9.54
CA THR A 20 4.16 4.34 -8.16
C THR A 20 3.09 5.28 -7.61
N MET A 21 2.69 6.31 -8.38
CA MET A 21 1.60 7.21 -7.98
C MET A 21 0.25 6.50 -7.82
N ARG A 22 -0.09 5.56 -8.73
CA ARG A 22 -1.32 4.75 -8.61
C ARG A 22 -1.30 3.87 -7.37
N VAL A 23 -0.18 3.20 -7.11
CA VAL A 23 -0.04 2.31 -5.95
C VAL A 23 -0.14 3.12 -4.65
N VAL A 24 0.55 4.26 -4.53
CA VAL A 24 0.46 5.11 -3.34
C VAL A 24 -0.97 5.60 -3.09
N ARG A 25 -1.68 6.06 -4.13
CA ARG A 25 -3.07 6.51 -4.01
C ARG A 25 -4.01 5.37 -3.63
N HIS A 26 -3.80 4.18 -4.18
CA HIS A 26 -4.63 3.01 -3.86
C HIS A 26 -4.34 2.47 -2.47
N TRP A 27 -3.07 2.47 -2.06
CA TRP A 27 -2.64 2.12 -0.71
C TRP A 27 -3.26 3.04 0.35
N HIS A 28 -3.32 4.35 0.10
CA HIS A 28 -3.94 5.27 1.06
C HIS A 28 -5.44 5.02 1.24
N ARG A 29 -6.14 4.57 0.19
CA ARG A 29 -7.56 4.17 0.26
C ARG A 29 -7.75 2.82 0.93
N LEU A 30 -7.01 1.81 0.48
CA LEU A 30 -7.05 0.46 1.04
C LEU A 30 -6.62 0.44 2.51
N SER A 31 -5.60 1.20 2.89
CA SER A 31 -5.16 1.29 4.28
C SER A 31 -6.25 1.88 5.17
N ARG A 32 -7.10 2.77 4.67
CA ARG A 32 -8.20 3.34 5.46
C ARG A 32 -9.33 2.33 5.61
N GLU A 33 -9.73 1.68 4.52
CA GLU A 33 -10.76 0.62 4.54
C GLU A 33 -10.31 -0.62 5.34
N ALA A 34 -9.04 -1.01 5.24
CA ALA A 34 -8.48 -2.14 5.98
C ALA A 34 -8.28 -1.82 7.48
N VAL A 35 -8.02 -0.56 7.82
CA VAL A 35 -7.91 -0.11 9.22
C VAL A 35 -9.29 0.07 9.86
N ASP A 36 -10.28 0.56 9.11
CA ASP A 36 -11.67 0.72 9.59
C ASP A 36 -12.50 -0.57 9.45
N ALA A 37 -11.89 -1.69 9.05
CA ALA A 37 -12.60 -2.95 8.90
C ALA A 37 -13.09 -3.48 10.26
N PRO A 38 -14.35 -3.93 10.38
CA PRO A 38 -14.90 -4.49 11.62
C PRO A 38 -14.07 -5.65 12.20
N SER A 39 -13.38 -6.40 11.34
CA SER A 39 -12.48 -7.48 11.74
C SER A 39 -11.24 -6.99 12.49
N LEU A 40 -10.73 -5.79 12.20
CA LEU A 40 -9.57 -5.24 12.89
C LEU A 40 -9.92 -4.77 14.30
N GLU A 41 -11.07 -4.14 14.49
CA GLU A 41 -11.55 -3.74 15.82
C GLU A 41 -11.81 -4.97 16.70
N VAL A 42 -12.39 -6.03 16.15
CA VAL A 42 -12.51 -7.32 16.85
C VAL A 42 -11.14 -7.93 17.17
N PHE A 43 -10.17 -7.80 16.28
CA PHE A 43 -8.80 -8.27 16.52
C PHE A 43 -8.09 -7.46 17.62
N LYS A 44 -8.23 -6.14 17.63
CA LYS A 44 -7.72 -5.26 18.70
C LYS A 44 -8.36 -5.58 20.04
N ALA A 45 -9.68 -5.76 20.10
CA ALA A 45 -10.38 -6.13 21.33
C ALA A 45 -9.92 -7.49 21.88
N ARG A 46 -9.66 -8.46 20.99
CA ARG A 46 -9.07 -9.76 21.38
C ARG A 46 -7.64 -9.63 21.90
N LEU A 47 -6.82 -8.78 21.28
CA LEU A 47 -5.47 -8.51 21.75
C LEU A 47 -5.45 -7.79 23.10
N ASP A 48 -6.30 -6.79 23.29
CA ASP A 48 -6.42 -6.04 24.53
C ASP A 48 -6.91 -6.93 25.68
N GLY A 49 -7.87 -7.82 25.39
CA GLY A 49 -8.27 -8.90 26.29
C GLY A 49 -7.14 -9.88 26.61
N ALA A 50 -6.29 -10.23 25.64
CA ALA A 50 -5.15 -11.13 25.89
C ALA A 50 -4.01 -10.46 26.71
N LEU A 51 -3.73 -9.18 26.44
CA LEU A 51 -2.70 -8.40 27.12
C LEU A 51 -3.10 -8.03 28.55
N SER A 52 -4.38 -7.76 28.81
CA SER A 52 -4.89 -7.53 30.18
C SER A 52 -4.82 -8.77 31.06
N ASN A 53 -4.85 -9.96 30.48
CA ASN A 53 -4.66 -11.24 31.19
C ASN A 53 -3.16 -11.58 31.45
N LEU A 54 -2.22 -10.74 30.99
CA LEU A 54 -0.78 -10.92 31.19
C LEU A 54 -0.25 -10.15 32.43
N VAL A 55 -1.11 -9.43 33.15
CA VAL A 55 -0.79 -8.70 34.40
C VAL A 55 -1.10 -9.55 35.64
#